data_AF-B4FM77-F1
#
_entry.id   AF-B4FM77-F1
#
_cell.length_a   1.000
_cell.length_b   1.000
_cell.length_c   1.000
_cell.angle_alpha   90.00
_cell.angle_beta   90.00
_cell.angle_gamma   90.00
#
_symmetry.space_group_name_H-M   'P 1'
#
loop_
_entity.id
_entity.type
_entity.pdbx_description
1 polymer ?
#
loop_
_entity_poly.entity_id
_entity_poly.type
_entity_poly.pdbx_seq_one_letter_code
_entity_poly.pdbx_strand_id
1 'polypeptide(L)'
;MDPKEKPNVSSSPPTPRLDCIKCFDMLWFCYSPFHQMQNYYRYGEFDTCFGKWGDLMGCLALKTKRKAEVEEILIAREKAKPHIWTYRTVDEASENWWRMYKHAVMMSPLPGSAQLPPRSDES
;
A
#
# COMPACT_ATOMS: atom_id res chain seq x y z
N MET A 1 -40.30 17.13 9.65
CA MET A 1 -39.46 16.80 8.48
C MET A 1 -38.34 15.92 9.01
N ASP A 2 -38.56 14.61 8.91
CA ASP A 2 -37.63 13.62 9.45
C ASP A 2 -36.33 13.58 8.63
N PRO A 3 -35.16 13.55 9.29
CA PRO A 3 -33.88 13.52 8.60
C PRO A 3 -33.68 12.18 7.89
N LYS A 4 -33.47 12.27 6.57
CA LYS A 4 -33.19 11.17 5.65
C LYS A 4 -31.94 10.40 6.06
N GLU A 5 -32.15 9.19 6.59
CA GLU A 5 -31.12 8.19 6.85
C GLU A 5 -30.39 7.82 5.54
N LYS A 6 -29.07 8.01 5.50
CA LYS A 6 -28.24 7.63 4.35
C LYS A 6 -28.04 6.11 4.38
N PRO A 7 -28.27 5.38 3.27
CA PRO A 7 -28.00 3.96 3.23
C PRO A 7 -26.49 3.74 3.35
N ASN A 8 -26.09 3.02 4.40
CA ASN A 8 -24.77 2.47 4.59
C ASN A 8 -24.50 1.47 3.45
N VAL A 9 -23.94 1.95 2.34
CA VAL A 9 -23.39 1.09 1.29
C VAL A 9 -22.10 0.49 1.84
N SER A 10 -22.27 -0.54 2.67
CA SER A 10 -21.24 -1.51 3.01
C SER A 10 -20.93 -2.33 1.76
N SER A 11 -20.27 -1.72 0.78
CA SER A 11 -19.59 -2.46 -0.27
C SER A 11 -18.34 -3.07 0.35
N SER A 12 -18.50 -4.21 1.01
CA SER A 12 -17.36 -5.04 1.43
C SER A 12 -16.46 -5.27 0.21
N PRO A 13 -15.15 -4.99 0.28
CA PRO A 13 -14.26 -5.25 -0.84
C PRO A 13 -14.36 -6.73 -1.22
N PRO A 14 -14.33 -7.07 -2.52
CA PRO A 14 -14.43 -8.44 -2.97
C PRO A 14 -13.36 -9.27 -2.27
N THR A 15 -13.78 -10.40 -1.70
CA THR A 15 -12.89 -11.27 -0.93
C THR A 15 -11.70 -11.67 -1.79
N PRO A 16 -10.46 -11.46 -1.31
CA PRO A 16 -9.28 -11.69 -2.12
C PRO A 16 -9.18 -13.17 -2.50
N ARG A 17 -9.35 -13.47 -3.79
CA ARG A 17 -9.18 -14.82 -4.31
C ARG A 17 -7.69 -15.15 -4.37
N LEU A 18 -7.30 -16.23 -3.71
CA LEU A 18 -5.95 -16.80 -3.76
C LEU A 18 -5.61 -17.30 -5.18
N ASP A 19 -4.74 -16.55 -5.87
CA ASP A 19 -4.24 -16.92 -7.20
C ASP A 19 -2.71 -17.10 -7.19
N CYS A 20 -2.27 -18.35 -7.11
CA CYS A 20 -0.84 -18.68 -7.03
C CYS A 20 -0.10 -18.54 -8.36
N ILE A 21 -0.81 -18.38 -9.50
CA ILE A 21 -0.17 -18.18 -10.80
C ILE A 21 0.62 -16.87 -10.77
N LYS A 22 0.09 -15.83 -10.11
CA LYS A 22 0.81 -14.56 -9.93
C LYS A 22 2.11 -14.72 -9.16
N CYS A 23 2.13 -15.56 -8.12
CA CYS A 23 3.35 -15.85 -7.37
C CYS A 23 4.38 -16.59 -8.24
N PHE A 24 3.91 -17.51 -9.07
CA PHE A 24 4.75 -18.22 -10.03
C PHE A 24 5.32 -17.29 -11.10
N ASP A 25 4.50 -16.45 -11.72
CA ASP A 25 4.95 -15.48 -12.72
C ASP A 25 6.01 -14.55 -12.14
N MET A 26 5.79 -14.01 -10.94
CA MET A 26 6.77 -13.15 -10.26
C MET A 26 8.10 -13.87 -9.97
N LEU A 27 8.06 -15.16 -9.61
CA LEU A 27 9.26 -15.97 -9.43
C LEU A 27 9.97 -16.21 -10.77
N TRP A 28 9.23 -16.54 -11.81
CA TRP A 28 9.77 -16.76 -13.15
C TRP A 28 10.44 -15.49 -13.69
N PHE A 29 9.81 -14.33 -13.51
CA PHE A 29 10.40 -13.03 -13.85
C PHE A 29 11.68 -12.75 -13.06
N CYS A 30 11.75 -13.14 -11.79
CA CYS A 30 12.97 -12.99 -11.00
C CYS A 30 14.14 -13.77 -11.63
N TYR A 31 13.91 -15.00 -12.08
CA TYR A 31 14.95 -15.78 -12.78
C TYR A 31 15.22 -15.34 -14.23
N SER A 32 14.44 -14.41 -14.77
CA SER A 32 14.64 -13.95 -16.15
C SER A 32 16.01 -13.27 -16.31
N PRO A 33 16.71 -13.47 -17.44
CA PRO A 33 18.01 -12.83 -17.68
C PRO A 33 17.95 -11.30 -17.59
N PHE A 34 16.83 -10.70 -17.99
CA PHE A 34 16.65 -9.25 -17.93
C PHE A 34 16.65 -8.73 -16.49
N HIS A 35 15.86 -9.35 -15.60
CA HIS A 35 15.82 -8.96 -14.17
C HIS A 35 17.18 -9.19 -13.51
N GLN A 36 17.79 -10.36 -13.72
CA GLN A 36 19.07 -10.71 -13.12
C GLN A 36 20.19 -9.73 -13.54
N MET A 37 20.25 -9.36 -14.82
CA MET A 37 21.22 -8.38 -15.31
C MET A 37 20.94 -6.97 -14.80
N GLN A 38 19.67 -6.57 -14.67
CA GLN A 38 19.32 -5.28 -14.08
C GLN A 38 19.71 -5.19 -12.61
N ASN A 39 19.47 -6.25 -11.84
CA ASN A 39 19.86 -6.32 -10.43
C ASN A 39 21.38 -6.26 -10.27
N TYR A 40 22.11 -7.01 -11.11
CA TYR A 40 23.57 -7.00 -11.13
C TYR A 40 24.14 -5.62 -11.49
N TYR A 41 23.59 -4.96 -12.50
CA TYR A 41 24.01 -3.60 -12.88
C TYR A 41 23.78 -2.57 -11.75
N ARG A 42 22.68 -2.70 -11.01
CA ARG A 42 22.29 -1.73 -9.97
C ARG A 42 22.99 -1.96 -8.62
N TYR A 43 23.16 -3.21 -8.21
CA TYR A 43 23.64 -3.58 -6.88
C TYR A 43 24.94 -4.39 -6.87
N GLY A 44 25.40 -4.88 -8.02
CA GLY A 44 26.61 -5.71 -8.15
C GLY A 44 26.40 -7.20 -7.81
N GLU A 45 25.17 -7.61 -7.55
CA GLU A 45 24.83 -8.96 -7.11
C GLU A 45 23.64 -9.52 -7.91
N PHE A 46 23.57 -10.84 -8.04
CA PHE A 46 22.40 -11.51 -8.60
C PHE A 46 21.33 -11.68 -7.52
N ASP A 47 20.07 -11.45 -7.88
CA ASP A 47 18.96 -11.72 -6.98
C ASP A 47 18.86 -13.23 -6.74
N THR A 48 18.67 -13.62 -5.49
CA THR A 48 18.53 -15.02 -5.07
C THR A 48 17.11 -15.53 -5.21
N CYS A 49 16.14 -14.64 -5.44
CA CYS A 49 14.73 -14.95 -5.64
C CYS A 49 14.05 -15.67 -4.46
N PHE A 50 14.70 -15.82 -3.30
CA PHE A 50 14.16 -16.55 -2.15
C PHE A 50 12.85 -15.97 -1.62
N GLY A 51 12.69 -14.63 -1.66
CA GLY A 51 11.43 -13.99 -1.29
C GLY A 51 10.27 -14.42 -2.18
N LYS A 52 10.47 -14.46 -3.51
CA LYS A 52 9.46 -14.90 -4.48
C LYS A 52 9.16 -16.38 -4.37
N TRP A 53 10.18 -17.19 -4.07
CA TRP A 53 10.00 -18.61 -3.78
C TRP A 53 9.14 -18.82 -2.53
N GLY A 54 9.42 -18.07 -1.46
CA GLY A 54 8.63 -18.05 -0.23
C GLY A 54 7.17 -17.65 -0.47
N ASP A 55 6.93 -16.66 -1.33
CA ASP A 55 5.58 -16.23 -1.73
C ASP A 55 4.81 -17.37 -2.45
N LEU A 56 5.47 -18.05 -3.39
CA LEU A 56 4.88 -19.19 -4.12
C LEU A 56 4.56 -20.35 -3.17
N MET A 57 5.52 -20.76 -2.34
CA MET A 57 5.32 -21.83 -1.36
C MET A 57 4.26 -21.46 -0.32
N GLY A 58 4.23 -20.22 0.13
CA GLY A 58 3.20 -19.69 1.02
C GLY A 58 1.81 -19.73 0.38
N CYS A 59 1.69 -19.43 -0.91
CA CYS A 59 0.42 -19.54 -1.63
C CYS A 59 -0.04 -21.00 -1.78
N LEU A 60 0.87 -21.91 -2.14
CA LEU A 60 0.58 -23.34 -2.23
C LEU A 60 0.18 -23.92 -0.87
N ALA A 61 0.84 -23.49 0.22
CA ALA A 61 0.46 -23.88 1.57
C ALA A 61 -0.95 -23.39 1.92
N LEU A 62 -1.32 -22.15 1.58
CA LEU A 62 -2.67 -21.64 1.79
C LEU A 62 -3.74 -22.41 1.01
N LYS A 63 -3.43 -22.90 -0.21
CA LYS A 63 -4.36 -23.73 -1.00
C LYS A 63 -4.75 -25.03 -0.29
N THR A 64 -3.97 -25.51 0.67
CA THR A 64 -4.28 -26.73 1.46
C THR A 64 -5.23 -26.49 2.64
N LYS A 65 -5.49 -25.22 2.99
CA LYS A 65 -6.34 -24.84 4.13
C LYS A 65 -7.81 -24.70 3.73
N ARG A 66 -8.70 -24.65 4.73
CA ARG A 66 -10.14 -24.41 4.47
C ARG A 66 -10.34 -22.98 3.98
N LYS A 67 -11.32 -22.76 3.09
CA LYS A 67 -11.61 -21.43 2.52
C LYS A 67 -11.78 -20.33 3.57
N ALA A 68 -12.49 -20.62 4.68
CA ALA A 68 -12.70 -19.68 5.77
C ALA A 68 -11.39 -19.27 6.48
N GLU A 69 -10.51 -20.25 6.75
CA GLU A 69 -9.19 -19.98 7.35
C GLU A 69 -8.31 -19.16 6.40
N VAL A 70 -8.37 -19.43 5.09
CA VAL A 70 -7.57 -18.68 4.11
C VAL A 70 -8.02 -17.22 4.05
N GLU A 71 -9.32 -16.96 4.06
CA GLU A 71 -9.85 -15.60 4.04
C GLU A 71 -9.40 -14.81 5.28
N GLU A 72 -9.49 -15.40 6.46
CA GLU A 72 -9.00 -14.79 7.69
C GLU A 72 -7.50 -14.47 7.63
N ILE A 73 -6.68 -15.42 7.14
CA ILE A 73 -5.24 -15.21 6.98
C ILE A 73 -4.94 -14.08 5.98
N LEU A 74 -5.67 -14.01 4.86
CA LEU A 74 -5.47 -12.96 3.86
C LEU A 74 -5.85 -11.58 4.40
N ILE A 75 -6.96 -11.47 5.13
CA ILE A 75 -7.37 -10.23 5.79
C ILE A 75 -6.35 -9.80 6.85
N ALA A 76 -5.85 -10.74 7.66
CA ALA A 76 -4.83 -10.46 8.67
C ALA A 76 -3.53 -9.95 8.03
N ARG A 77 -3.10 -10.57 6.92
CA ARG A 77 -1.92 -10.13 6.15
C ARG A 77 -2.12 -8.75 5.53
N GLU A 78 -3.32 -8.44 5.04
CA GLU A 78 -3.63 -7.13 4.47
C GLU A 78 -3.59 -6.04 5.55
N LYS A 79 -4.21 -6.29 6.71
CA LYS A 79 -4.17 -5.37 7.87
C LYS A 79 -2.77 -5.15 8.43
N ALA A 80 -1.90 -6.15 8.35
CA ALA A 80 -0.52 -6.07 8.82
C ALA A 80 0.40 -5.27 7.88
N LYS A 81 0.01 -5.03 6.62
CA LYS A 81 0.82 -4.23 5.69
C LYS A 81 0.83 -2.77 6.16
N PRO A 82 2.01 -2.13 6.27
CA PRO A 82 2.07 -0.71 6.55
C PRO A 82 1.41 0.05 5.40
N HIS A 83 0.28 0.70 5.69
CA HIS A 83 -0.39 1.55 4.72
C HIS A 83 0.24 2.95 4.73
N ILE A 84 0.21 3.64 3.58
CA ILE A 84 0.86 4.95 3.40
C ILE A 84 0.37 5.98 4.42
N TRP A 85 -0.92 5.93 4.77
CA TRP A 85 -1.53 6.82 5.76
C TRP A 85 -1.11 6.52 7.21
N THR A 86 -0.46 5.39 7.47
CA THR A 86 0.08 5.05 8.80
C THR A 86 1.48 5.64 9.01
N TYR A 87 2.15 6.13 7.96
CA TYR A 87 3.52 6.66 8.08
C TYR A 87 3.63 8.02 8.76
N ARG A 88 2.56 8.83 8.77
CA ARG A 88 2.50 10.15 9.41
C ARG A 88 1.12 10.35 10.03
N THR A 89 1.04 11.06 11.14
CA THR A 89 -0.26 11.56 11.65
C THR A 89 -0.88 12.54 10.66
N VAL A 90 -2.17 12.84 10.79
CA VAL A 90 -2.83 13.84 9.93
C VAL A 90 -2.12 15.20 10.05
N ASP A 91 -1.72 15.58 11.25
CA ASP A 91 -1.03 16.84 11.52
C ASP A 91 0.36 16.86 10.87
N GLU A 92 1.19 15.82 11.10
CA GLU A 92 2.50 15.68 10.47
C GLU A 92 2.41 15.61 8.93
N ALA A 93 1.39 14.93 8.41
CA ALA A 93 1.15 14.85 6.97
C ALA A 93 0.79 16.23 6.41
N SER A 94 -0.01 17.01 7.13
CA SER A 94 -0.38 18.38 6.75
C SER A 94 0.82 19.32 6.78
N GLU A 95 1.62 19.30 7.84
CA GLU A 95 2.84 20.10 7.97
C GLU A 95 3.85 19.73 6.90
N ASN A 96 4.05 18.43 6.65
CA ASN A 96 4.96 17.96 5.61
C ASN A 96 4.45 18.34 4.20
N TRP A 97 3.14 18.29 3.96
CA TRP A 97 2.55 18.74 2.69
C TRP A 97 2.77 20.23 2.47
N TRP A 98 2.50 21.07 3.49
CA TRP A 98 2.80 22.49 3.43
C TRP A 98 4.30 22.73 3.23
N ARG A 99 5.19 22.07 3.98
CA ARG A 99 6.65 22.20 3.80
C ARG A 99 7.10 21.91 2.37
N MET A 100 6.54 20.91 1.70
CA MET A 100 6.92 20.53 0.33
C MET A 100 6.22 21.37 -0.74
N TYR A 101 4.92 21.65 -0.59
CA TYR A 101 4.05 22.21 -1.63
C TYR A 101 3.55 23.63 -1.38
N LYS A 102 3.97 24.31 -0.29
CA LYS A 102 3.61 25.71 -0.03
C LYS A 102 3.86 26.61 -1.25
N HIS A 103 4.95 26.38 -1.97
CA HIS A 103 5.27 27.12 -3.19
C HIS A 103 4.23 26.93 -4.31
N ALA A 104 3.67 25.72 -4.46
CA ALA A 104 2.66 25.42 -5.47
C ALA A 104 1.31 26.10 -5.17
N VAL A 105 0.96 26.18 -3.87
CA VAL A 105 -0.25 26.89 -3.44
C VAL A 105 -0.08 28.40 -3.57
N MET A 106 1.07 28.94 -3.14
CA MET A 106 1.32 30.39 -3.20
C MET A 106 1.48 30.92 -4.65
N MET A 107 1.89 30.08 -5.61
CA MET A 107 2.03 30.47 -7.01
C MET A 107 0.75 30.22 -7.84
N SER A 108 -0.25 29.55 -7.28
CA SER A 108 -1.54 29.39 -7.93
C SER A 108 -2.38 30.63 -7.67
N PRO A 109 -2.96 31.29 -8.70
CA PRO A 109 -4.00 32.28 -8.49
C PRO A 109 -5.29 31.55 -8.09
N LEU A 110 -5.33 31.03 -6.87
CA LEU A 110 -6.52 30.45 -6.27
C LEU A 110 -7.26 31.54 -5.48
N PRO A 111 -8.54 31.80 -5.78
CA PRO A 111 -9.33 32.78 -5.06
C PRO A 111 -9.64 32.25 -3.66
N GLY A 112 -9.36 33.06 -2.63
CA GLY A 112 -9.95 32.90 -1.30
C GLY A 112 -9.21 31.93 -0.36
N SER A 113 -8.30 32.50 0.45
CA SER A 113 -8.00 32.06 1.82
C SER A 113 -7.79 30.56 2.07
N ALA A 114 -6.68 30.00 1.59
CA ALA A 114 -6.05 28.86 2.26
C ALA A 114 -5.06 29.42 3.31
N GLN A 115 -5.56 29.76 4.50
CA GLN A 115 -4.71 30.16 5.62
C GLN A 115 -3.94 28.95 6.16
N LEU A 116 -2.65 29.15 6.46
CA LEU A 116 -1.83 28.21 7.21
C LEU A 116 -2.54 27.86 8.53
N PRO A 117 -2.52 26.59 8.98
CA PRO A 117 -2.90 26.27 10.34
C PRO A 117 -1.96 27.03 11.30
N PRO A 118 -2.49 27.62 12.39
CA PRO A 118 -1.66 28.26 13.40
C PRO A 118 -0.73 27.21 13.99
N ARG A 119 0.57 27.54 14.01
CA ARG A 119 1.61 26.76 14.70
C ARG A 119 1.24 26.81 16.19
N SER A 120 0.81 25.69 16.75
CA SER A 120 0.58 25.58 18.20
C SER A 120 1.92 25.71 18.90
N ASP A 121 2.19 26.93 19.33
CA ASP A 121 2.90 27.33 20.53
C ASP A 121 4.19 26.56 20.87
N GLU A 122 5.27 27.14 20.39
CA GLU A 122 6.48 27.33 21.19
C GLU A 122 6.12 28.32 22.32
N SER A 123 5.91 27.79 23.52
CA SER A 123 6.12 28.48 24.80
C SER A 123 7.30 27.83 25.51
#